data_AF-A0A1I8B741-F1
#
_entry.id   AF-A0A1I8B741-F1
#
_cell.length_a   1.000
_cell.length_b   1.000
_cell.length_c   1.000
_cell.angle_alpha   90.00
_cell.angle_beta   90.00
_cell.angle_gamma   90.00
#
_symmetry.space_group_name_H-M   'P 1'
#
loop_
_entity.id
_entity.type
_entity.pdbx_description
1 polymer ?
#
loop_
_entity_poly.entity_id
_entity_poly.type
_entity_poly.pdbx_seq_one_letter_code
_entity_poly.pdbx_strand_id
1 'polypeptide(L)'
;MGKLSENPQPEEVPEKGANAEIMKEPVTEKEEYLALCQLVNPIAQPLASRKLARKLYKLVKKSVKEKGSLRHGLSDVMKAIRKNEKGILILAGYKRPAIVLMVKKHESYNELYDDVYSLVNSLVVEP
;
A
#
# COMPACT_ATOMS: atom_id res chain seq x y z
N MET A 1 31.31 -45.70 -3.37
CA MET A 1 32.54 -44.89 -3.26
C MET A 1 32.73 -44.19 -4.60
N GLY A 2 32.16 -43.02 -4.85
CA GLY A 2 32.33 -41.78 -4.11
C GLY A 2 33.07 -40.83 -5.06
N LYS A 3 32.35 -40.22 -6.00
CA LYS A 3 32.90 -39.16 -6.86
C LYS A 3 32.78 -37.84 -6.10
N LEU A 4 33.92 -37.18 -5.89
CA LEU A 4 34.04 -35.83 -5.36
C LEU A 4 34.37 -34.86 -6.49
N SER A 5 33.98 -33.61 -6.24
CA SER A 5 34.33 -32.34 -6.90
C SER A 5 33.86 -32.13 -8.34
N GLU A 6 32.81 -31.34 -8.48
CA GLU A 6 32.95 -29.94 -8.89
C GLU A 6 31.73 -29.16 -8.37
N ASN A 7 31.95 -28.31 -7.37
CA ASN A 7 30.96 -27.34 -6.92
C ASN A 7 31.03 -26.15 -7.87
N PRO A 8 29.96 -25.80 -8.62
CA PRO A 8 29.90 -24.54 -9.31
C PRO A 8 29.68 -23.41 -8.30
N GLN A 9 30.25 -22.26 -8.66
CA GLN A 9 30.37 -21.01 -7.92
C GLN A 9 29.05 -20.49 -7.35
N PRO A 10 29.08 -19.69 -6.26
CA PRO A 10 27.89 -19.05 -5.70
C PRO A 10 27.23 -18.13 -6.74
N GLU A 11 26.02 -18.46 -7.16
CA GLU A 11 25.17 -17.57 -7.95
C GLU A 11 24.85 -16.33 -7.11
N GLU A 12 25.43 -15.20 -7.51
CA GLU A 12 25.06 -13.86 -7.07
C GLU A 12 23.56 -13.67 -7.31
N VAL A 13 22.78 -13.52 -6.23
CA VAL A 13 21.38 -13.15 -6.32
C VAL A 13 21.34 -11.71 -6.86
N PRO A 14 20.74 -11.47 -8.05
CA PRO A 14 20.82 -10.17 -8.67
C PRO A 14 19.98 -9.15 -7.90
N GLU A 15 20.65 -8.18 -7.32
CA GLU A 15 20.10 -6.92 -6.87
C GLU A 15 19.64 -6.13 -8.10
N LYS A 16 18.40 -6.34 -8.55
CA LYS A 16 17.82 -5.59 -9.69
C LYS A 16 16.45 -5.01 -9.37
N GLY A 17 16.50 -3.75 -8.97
CA GLY A 17 15.78 -2.66 -9.63
C GLY A 17 14.27 -2.81 -9.84
N ALA A 18 13.48 -2.45 -8.83
CA ALA A 18 12.06 -2.12 -8.99
C ALA A 18 11.83 -0.61 -9.22
N ASN A 19 12.78 0.07 -9.87
CA ASN A 19 12.71 1.50 -10.20
C ASN A 19 12.62 1.67 -11.72
N ALA A 20 11.41 1.78 -12.29
CA ALA A 20 11.16 2.55 -13.53
C ALA A 20 9.70 2.58 -14.02
N GLU A 21 8.78 1.69 -13.63
CA GLU A 21 7.42 1.69 -14.24
C GLU A 21 6.35 2.51 -13.51
N ILE A 22 6.71 3.16 -12.40
CA ILE A 22 5.77 3.99 -11.64
C ILE A 22 5.71 5.41 -12.23
N MET A 23 5.30 5.59 -13.49
CA MET A 23 5.23 6.93 -14.12
C MET A 23 3.92 7.31 -14.82
N LYS A 24 2.87 6.50 -14.79
CA LYS A 24 1.52 7.00 -15.08
C LYS A 24 0.69 7.01 -13.80
N GLU A 25 0.10 8.17 -13.48
CA GLU A 25 -1.03 8.18 -12.55
C GLU A 25 -2.05 7.17 -13.10
N PRO A 26 -2.55 6.21 -12.32
CA PRO A 26 -3.65 5.38 -12.78
C PRO A 26 -4.88 6.29 -12.83
N VAL A 27 -5.09 6.95 -13.95
CA VAL A 27 -6.36 7.59 -14.26
C VAL A 27 -7.25 6.49 -14.81
N THR A 28 -7.72 5.61 -13.91
CA THR A 28 -8.82 4.70 -14.21
C THR A 28 -9.99 5.57 -14.67
N GLU A 29 -10.64 5.23 -15.78
CA GLU A 29 -11.76 6.02 -16.28
C GLU A 29 -12.91 6.08 -15.24
N LYS A 30 -13.80 7.08 -15.36
CA LYS A 30 -14.85 7.27 -14.34
C LYS A 30 -15.74 6.04 -14.23
N GLU A 31 -16.11 5.48 -15.36
CA GLU A 31 -17.01 4.33 -15.47
C GLU A 31 -16.33 3.05 -14.97
N GLU A 32 -15.08 2.82 -15.35
CA GLU A 32 -14.28 1.70 -14.88
C GLU A 32 -14.09 1.72 -13.35
N TYR A 33 -13.81 2.90 -12.77
CA TYR A 33 -13.70 3.05 -11.32
C TYR A 33 -15.01 2.71 -10.59
N LEU A 34 -16.15 3.13 -11.14
CA LEU A 34 -17.46 2.83 -10.56
C LEU A 34 -17.78 1.32 -10.66
N ALA A 35 -17.45 0.69 -11.78
CA ALA A 35 -17.58 -0.76 -11.95
C ALA A 35 -16.74 -1.53 -10.90
N LEU A 36 -15.49 -1.10 -10.68
CA LEU A 36 -14.63 -1.70 -9.63
C LEU A 36 -15.19 -1.51 -8.22
N CYS A 37 -15.83 -0.36 -7.94
CA CYS A 37 -16.47 -0.11 -6.66
C CYS A 37 -17.67 -1.04 -6.40
N GLN A 38 -18.35 -1.52 -7.45
CA GLN A 38 -19.47 -2.47 -7.31
C GLN A 38 -19.00 -3.89 -6.98
N LEU A 39 -17.75 -4.21 -7.31
CA LEU A 39 -17.20 -5.55 -7.09
C LEU A 39 -16.60 -5.75 -5.69
N VAL A 40 -16.48 -4.69 -4.88
CA VAL A 40 -15.87 -4.76 -3.54
C VAL A 40 -16.72 -5.59 -2.58
N ASN A 41 -16.08 -6.21 -1.60
CA ASN A 41 -16.79 -6.97 -0.58
C ASN A 41 -17.66 -6.03 0.29
N PRO A 42 -18.83 -6.48 0.78
CA PRO A 42 -19.70 -5.69 1.65
C PRO A 42 -19.02 -5.15 2.91
N ILE A 43 -18.01 -5.87 3.42
CA ILE A 43 -17.22 -5.46 4.59
C ILE A 43 -16.26 -4.30 4.32
N ALA A 44 -16.06 -3.90 3.06
CA ALA A 44 -15.11 -2.86 2.67
C ALA A 44 -15.72 -1.46 2.82
N GLN A 45 -16.26 -1.17 4.00
CA GLN A 45 -16.79 0.13 4.40
C GLN A 45 -15.89 0.75 5.48
N PRO A 46 -15.56 2.06 5.40
CA PRO A 46 -15.94 3.02 4.37
C PRO A 46 -15.09 2.89 3.09
N LEU A 47 -15.69 3.15 1.93
CA LEU A 47 -14.98 3.15 0.64
C LEU A 47 -14.49 4.56 0.30
N ALA A 48 -13.20 4.68 -0.04
CA ALA A 48 -12.64 5.96 -0.47
C ALA A 48 -13.25 6.42 -1.80
N SER A 49 -13.61 7.70 -1.92
CA SER A 49 -14.05 8.29 -3.19
C SER A 49 -12.92 8.39 -4.23
N ARG A 50 -13.23 8.55 -5.53
CA ARG A 50 -12.21 8.63 -6.59
C ARG A 50 -11.15 9.70 -6.35
N LYS A 51 -11.55 10.85 -5.79
CA LYS A 51 -10.62 11.95 -5.46
C LYS A 51 -9.67 11.55 -4.32
N LEU A 52 -10.21 10.94 -3.27
CA LEU A 52 -9.43 10.45 -2.13
C LEU A 52 -8.50 9.30 -2.55
N ALA A 53 -9.00 8.35 -3.34
CA ALA A 53 -8.21 7.24 -3.87
C ALA A 53 -6.96 7.73 -4.64
N ARG A 54 -7.10 8.76 -5.49
CA ARG A 54 -5.95 9.38 -6.18
C ARG A 54 -4.93 9.98 -5.20
N LYS A 55 -5.39 10.67 -4.14
CA LYS A 55 -4.50 11.20 -3.10
C LYS A 55 -3.80 10.08 -2.33
N LEU A 56 -4.51 9.01 -1.98
CA LEU A 56 -3.96 7.82 -1.32
C LEU A 56 -2.87 7.15 -2.16
N TYR A 57 -3.09 6.95 -3.46
CA TYR A 57 -2.06 6.42 -4.36
C TYR A 57 -0.82 7.31 -4.42
N LYS A 58 -0.99 8.64 -4.45
CA LYS A 58 0.14 9.59 -4.40
C LYS A 58 0.89 9.49 -3.07
N LEU A 59 0.18 9.39 -1.96
CA LEU A 59 0.76 9.24 -0.62
C LEU A 59 1.57 7.95 -0.51
N VAL A 60 1.00 6.81 -0.91
CA VAL A 60 1.69 5.51 -0.93
C VAL A 60 2.95 5.60 -1.78
N LYS A 61 2.84 6.15 -3.00
CA LYS A 61 3.99 6.30 -3.92
C LYS A 61 5.12 7.16 -3.33
N LYS A 62 4.79 8.21 -2.55
CA LYS A 62 5.81 8.99 -1.83
C LYS A 62 6.38 8.22 -0.65
N SER A 63 5.55 7.51 0.12
CA SER A 63 5.98 6.75 1.30
C SER A 63 6.88 5.55 0.98
N VAL A 64 6.78 4.97 -0.21
CA VAL A 64 7.66 3.87 -0.66
C VAL A 64 9.11 4.36 -0.80
N LYS A 65 9.32 5.65 -1.11
CA LYS A 65 10.67 6.20 -1.30
C LYS A 65 11.42 6.38 0.02
N GLU A 66 10.67 6.53 1.11
CA GLU A 66 11.22 6.79 2.43
C GLU A 66 11.34 5.49 3.24
N LYS A 67 12.54 5.22 3.76
CA LYS A 67 12.77 3.98 4.52
C LYS A 67 11.97 4.00 5.83
N GLY A 68 11.26 2.90 6.10
CA GLY A 68 10.50 2.74 7.35
C GLY A 68 9.19 3.53 7.43
N SER A 69 8.80 4.23 6.36
CA SER A 69 7.56 5.00 6.26
C SER A 69 6.32 4.18 5.91
N LEU A 70 6.51 3.06 5.20
CA LEU A 70 5.44 2.16 4.78
C LEU A 70 5.62 0.79 5.44
N ARG A 71 4.56 0.28 6.05
CA ARG A 71 4.43 -1.12 6.45
C ARG A 71 3.53 -1.82 5.44
N HIS A 72 3.90 -3.02 5.04
CA HIS A 72 3.14 -3.78 4.05
C HIS A 72 2.88 -5.23 4.50
N GLY A 73 1.68 -5.71 4.20
CA GLY A 73 1.26 -7.06 4.53
C GLY A 73 0.72 -7.23 5.95
N LEU A 74 -0.06 -8.29 6.12
CA LEU A 74 -0.83 -8.52 7.34
C LEU A 74 0.07 -8.66 8.58
N SER A 75 1.16 -9.43 8.49
CA SER A 75 2.04 -9.70 9.63
C SER A 75 2.78 -8.46 10.13
N ASP A 76 3.28 -7.60 9.24
CA ASP A 76 4.02 -6.40 9.61
C ASP A 76 3.07 -5.32 10.16
N VAL A 77 1.92 -5.12 9.50
CA VAL A 77 0.91 -4.17 9.94
C VAL A 77 0.31 -4.58 11.29
N MET A 78 -0.01 -5.86 11.51
CA MET A 78 -0.48 -6.33 12.82
C MET A 78 0.56 -6.12 13.92
N LYS A 79 1.86 -6.30 13.63
CA LYS A 79 2.94 -6.01 14.60
C LYS A 79 2.99 -4.51 14.91
N ALA A 80 2.88 -3.65 13.91
CA ALA A 80 2.86 -2.20 14.09
C ALA A 80 1.67 -1.75 14.95
N ILE A 81 0.47 -2.29 14.69
CA ILE A 81 -0.73 -2.04 15.50
C ILE A 81 -0.53 -2.50 16.95
N ARG A 82 0.00 -3.72 17.17
CA ARG A 82 0.30 -4.23 18.52
C ARG A 82 1.33 -3.40 19.28
N LYS A 83 2.21 -2.70 18.56
CA LYS A 83 3.20 -1.76 19.11
C LYS A 83 2.67 -0.33 19.27
N ASN A 84 1.36 -0.10 19.08
CA ASN A 84 0.75 1.22 19.09
C ASN A 84 1.38 2.22 18.09
N GLU A 85 1.98 1.74 17.00
CA GLU A 85 2.41 2.63 15.91
C GLU A 85 1.18 3.32 15.30
N LYS A 86 1.27 4.63 15.08
CA LYS A 86 0.20 5.42 14.46
C LYS A 86 0.45 5.59 12.96
N GLY A 87 -0.62 5.54 12.18
CA GLY A 87 -0.55 5.59 10.73
C GLY A 87 -1.94 5.54 10.09
N ILE A 88 -1.98 5.76 8.77
CA ILE A 88 -3.18 5.57 7.96
C ILE A 88 -3.17 4.14 7.44
N LEU A 89 -4.20 3.37 7.78
CA LEU A 89 -4.40 1.99 7.32
C LEU A 89 -5.21 1.99 6.01
N ILE A 90 -4.69 1.34 4.99
CA ILE A 90 -5.31 1.20 3.67
C ILE A 90 -5.53 -0.29 3.41
N LEU A 91 -6.78 -0.66 3.12
CA LEU A 91 -7.21 -2.04 2.85
C LEU A 91 -7.78 -2.15 1.43
N ALA A 92 -7.35 -3.15 0.66
CA ALA A 92 -7.95 -3.45 -0.64
C ALA A 92 -9.22 -4.30 -0.47
N GLY A 93 -10.39 -3.73 -0.78
CA GLY A 93 -11.70 -4.35 -0.55
C GLY A 93 -12.14 -5.43 -1.55
N TYR A 94 -11.43 -5.62 -2.66
CA TYR A 94 -11.86 -6.49 -3.78
C TYR A 94 -11.06 -7.80 -3.93
N LYS A 95 -9.80 -7.89 -3.47
CA LYS A 95 -8.96 -9.06 -3.67
C LYS A 95 -8.89 -9.95 -2.43
N ARG A 96 -8.99 -11.28 -2.62
CA ARG A 96 -8.42 -12.27 -1.69
C ARG A 96 -6.99 -12.58 -2.16
N PRO A 97 -5.94 -12.41 -1.34
CA PRO A 97 -5.90 -11.85 0.02
C PRO A 97 -6.03 -10.31 0.04
N ALA A 98 -6.61 -9.77 1.12
CA ALA A 98 -6.68 -8.33 1.32
C ALA A 98 -5.26 -7.75 1.38
N ILE A 99 -4.95 -6.81 0.49
CA ILE A 99 -3.69 -6.07 0.54
C ILE A 99 -3.82 -5.03 1.65
N VAL A 100 -2.92 -5.09 2.63
CA VAL A 100 -2.90 -4.22 3.81
C VAL A 100 -1.64 -3.37 3.77
N LEU A 101 -1.82 -2.05 3.78
CA LEU A 101 -0.74 -1.08 3.83
C LEU A 101 -0.97 -0.12 5.00
N MET A 102 0.08 0.21 5.73
CA MET A 102 0.03 1.26 6.75
C MET A 102 1.09 2.30 6.44
N VAL A 103 0.65 3.52 6.16
CA VAL A 103 1.52 4.68 5.90
C VAL A 103 1.70 5.45 7.20
N LYS A 104 2.96 5.67 7.59
CA LYS A 104 3.33 6.47 8.75
C LYS A 104 3.48 7.93 8.36
N LYS A 105 3.35 8.81 9.34
CA LYS A 105 3.63 10.24 9.13
C LYS A 105 5.14 10.41 8.91
N HIS A 106 5.53 11.21 7.93
CA HIS A 106 6.93 11.52 7.63
C HIS A 106 7.06 12.95 7.14
N GLU A 107 8.23 13.56 7.36
CA GLU A 107 8.50 14.96 7.05
C GLU A 107 8.35 15.26 5.54
N SER A 108 8.85 14.38 4.67
CA SER A 108 8.87 14.61 3.22
C SER A 108 7.49 14.63 2.52
N TYR A 109 6.42 14.16 3.17
CA TYR A 109 5.06 14.20 2.63
C TYR A 109 4.01 14.59 3.68
N ASN A 110 4.45 15.32 4.71
CA ASN A 110 3.64 15.69 5.86
C ASN A 110 2.32 16.36 5.49
N GLU A 111 2.37 17.39 4.63
CA GLU A 111 1.18 18.11 4.17
C GLU A 111 0.16 17.19 3.50
N LEU A 112 0.62 16.28 2.63
CA LEU A 112 -0.24 15.32 1.95
C LEU A 112 -0.83 14.29 2.92
N TYR A 113 -0.06 13.90 3.94
CA TYR A 113 -0.52 13.00 4.98
C TYR A 113 -1.65 13.63 5.78
N ASP A 114 -1.49 14.87 6.22
CA ASP A 114 -2.49 15.59 7.04
C ASP A 114 -3.78 15.86 6.24
N ASP A 115 -3.64 16.23 4.95
CA ASP A 115 -4.74 16.33 3.99
C ASP A 115 -5.58 15.04 3.91
N VAL A 116 -4.91 13.91 3.73
CA VAL A 116 -5.56 12.59 3.61
C VAL A 116 -6.16 12.19 4.96
N TYR A 117 -5.45 12.44 6.06
CA TYR A 117 -5.90 12.12 7.41
C TYR A 117 -7.21 12.84 7.74
N SER A 118 -7.31 14.14 7.42
CA SER A 118 -8.54 14.92 7.58
C SER A 118 -9.69 14.34 6.74
N LEU A 119 -9.43 14.03 5.46
CA LEU A 119 -10.45 13.45 4.57
C LEU A 119 -10.91 12.06 5.03
N VAL A 120 -10.01 11.22 5.53
CA VAL A 120 -10.36 9.89 6.06
C VAL A 120 -11.20 10.01 7.32
N ASN A 121 -10.85 10.90 8.24
CA ASN A 121 -11.64 11.12 9.46
C ASN A 121 -13.03 11.71 9.19
N SER A 122 -13.21 12.38 8.05
CA SER A 122 -14.53 12.88 7.62
C SER A 122 -15.43 11.80 7.03
N LEU A 123 -14.91 10.62 6.71
CA LEU A 123 -15.71 9.50 6.23
C LEU A 123 -16.52 8.95 7.41
N VAL A 124 -17.81 9.29 7.44
CA VAL A 124 -18.76 8.71 8.40
C VAL A 124 -18.92 7.24 8.07
N VAL A 125 -18.66 6.38 9.06
CA VAL A 125 -19.00 4.95 9.00
C VAL A 125 -20.36 4.84 9.69
N GLU A 126 -21.42 4.61 8.92
CA GLU A 126 -22.69 4.21 9.51
C GLU A 126 -22.49 2.81 10.13
N PRO A 127 -22.88 2.61 11.40
CA PRO A 127 -22.64 1.37 12.13
C PRO A 127 -23.43 0.18 11.59
#